data_AF-A0A357VLE8-F1
#
_entry.id   AF-A0A357VLE8-F1
#
_cell.length_a   1.000
_cell.length_b   1.000
_cell.length_c   1.000
_cell.angle_alpha   90.00
_cell.angle_beta   90.00
_cell.angle_gamma   90.00
#
_symmetry.space_group_name_H-M   'P 1'
#
loop_
_entity.id
_entity.type
_entity.pdbx_description
1 polymer ?
#
loop_
_entity_poly.entity_id
_entity_poly.type
_entity_poly.pdbx_seq_one_letter_code
_entity_poly.pdbx_strand_id
1 'polypeptide(L)'
;MNEMISKMDVYIQKEVKEKAVRIFLLTFLLLIPGIFIKTIVLLFFSASFIVYDIRHQNAELLYFLPFSRKELFFYNLIFLSLIVIATSSISAIFVGITLIDKLKIILQSLILLFAIFGLQMTFSGFEMDGLVWSVLIVLLDMIFGYIGSPNINSTLFNPYSLISFTRQGNLVLSFIYSSLISFLGYWSYVIKGGEN
;
A
#
# COMPACT_ATOMS: atom_id res chain seq x y z
N MET A 1 22.10 23.51 -19.48
CA MET A 1 21.93 23.30 -18.04
C MET A 1 21.58 21.83 -17.88
N ASN A 2 22.53 20.97 -17.50
CA ASN A 2 22.23 19.56 -17.26
C ASN A 2 21.38 19.51 -15.99
N GLU A 3 20.07 19.29 -16.14
CA GLU A 3 19.25 18.91 -14.99
C GLU A 3 19.84 17.60 -14.44
N MET A 4 20.37 17.65 -13.22
CA MET A 4 20.68 16.43 -12.48
C MET A 4 19.34 15.73 -12.21
N ILE A 5 18.98 14.80 -13.08
CA ILE A 5 17.78 13.96 -12.90
C ILE A 5 17.99 13.18 -11.59
N SER A 6 17.05 13.29 -10.65
CA SER A 6 17.12 12.55 -9.39
C SER A 6 17.02 11.05 -9.67
N LYS A 7 17.68 10.24 -8.85
CA LYS A 7 17.55 8.77 -8.87
C LYS A 7 16.09 8.32 -8.85
N MET A 8 15.25 9.00 -8.06
CA MET A 8 13.82 8.73 -7.98
C MET A 8 13.10 9.06 -9.31
N ASP A 9 13.49 10.13 -10.01
CA ASP A 9 12.89 10.49 -11.29
C ASP A 9 13.21 9.45 -12.37
N VAL A 10 14.46 8.95 -12.38
CA VAL A 10 14.86 7.84 -13.27
C VAL A 10 14.03 6.59 -13.00
N TYR A 11 13.82 6.25 -11.71
CA TYR A 11 12.99 5.14 -11.31
C TYR A 11 11.54 5.31 -11.78
N ILE A 12 10.93 6.46 -11.51
CA ILE A 12 9.54 6.76 -11.91
C ILE A 12 9.40 6.73 -13.44
N GLN A 13 10.33 7.32 -14.19
CA GLN A 13 10.30 7.30 -15.65
C GLN A 13 10.35 5.88 -16.20
N LYS A 14 11.19 5.01 -15.61
CA LYS A 14 11.26 3.59 -15.97
C LYS A 14 9.91 2.91 -15.72
N GLU A 15 9.38 2.99 -14.50
CA GLU A 15 8.12 2.33 -14.13
C GLU A 15 6.94 2.82 -14.96
N VAL A 16 6.84 4.13 -15.20
CA VAL A 16 5.79 4.71 -16.03
C VAL A 16 5.92 4.23 -17.47
N LYS A 17 7.12 4.11 -18.03
CA LYS A 17 7.32 3.65 -19.41
C LYS A 17 6.98 2.17 -19.58
N GLU A 18 7.41 1.32 -18.65
CA GLU A 18 7.21 -0.13 -18.74
C GLU A 18 5.79 -0.56 -18.37
N LYS A 19 5.16 0.15 -17.43
CA LYS A 19 3.87 -0.25 -16.82
C LYS A 19 2.76 0.77 -17.04
N ALA A 20 2.92 1.69 -18.00
CA ALA A 20 2.02 2.82 -18.28
C ALA A 20 0.53 2.44 -18.26
N VAL A 21 0.15 1.43 -19.05
CA VAL A 21 -1.24 0.99 -19.22
C VAL A 21 -1.80 0.47 -17.90
N ARG A 22 -1.01 -0.32 -17.16
CA ARG A 22 -1.42 -0.90 -15.89
C ARG A 22 -1.59 0.18 -14.82
N ILE A 23 -0.64 1.12 -14.75
CA ILE A 23 -0.71 2.27 -13.84
C ILE A 23 -1.95 3.11 -14.15
N PHE A 24 -2.20 3.42 -15.42
CA PHE A 24 -3.35 4.19 -15.85
C PHE A 24 -4.68 3.51 -15.46
N LEU A 25 -4.85 2.23 -15.80
CA LEU A 25 -6.06 1.48 -15.49
C LEU A 25 -6.33 1.37 -13.99
N LEU A 26 -5.31 1.02 -13.19
CA LEU A 26 -5.48 0.88 -11.74
C LEU A 26 -5.67 2.23 -11.05
N THR A 27 -5.01 3.29 -11.53
CA THR A 27 -5.23 4.66 -11.03
C THR A 27 -6.66 5.12 -11.32
N PHE A 28 -7.22 4.80 -12.49
CA PHE A 28 -8.61 5.10 -12.82
C PHE A 28 -9.59 4.36 -11.89
N LEU A 29 -9.33 3.07 -11.62
CA LEU A 29 -10.15 2.28 -10.70
C LEU A 29 -10.08 2.80 -9.25
N LEU A 30 -8.95 3.37 -8.81
CA LEU A 30 -8.80 4.00 -7.49
C LEU A 30 -9.69 5.24 -7.27
N LEU A 31 -10.18 5.86 -8.35
CA LEU A 31 -11.12 7.00 -8.26
C LEU A 31 -12.51 6.55 -7.79
N ILE A 32 -12.85 5.28 -7.96
CA ILE A 32 -14.15 4.75 -7.56
C ILE A 32 -14.24 4.79 -6.03
N PRO A 33 -15.27 5.44 -5.45
CA PRO A 33 -15.42 5.48 -4.01
C PRO A 33 -15.81 4.10 -3.47
N GLY A 34 -15.22 3.71 -2.35
CA GLY A 34 -15.52 2.46 -1.67
C GLY A 34 -14.27 1.79 -1.12
N ILE A 35 -14.27 1.49 0.18
CA ILE A 35 -13.12 0.86 0.85
C ILE A 35 -12.80 -0.50 0.21
N PHE A 36 -13.82 -1.31 -0.08
CA PHE A 36 -13.66 -2.64 -0.66
C PHE A 36 -13.01 -2.60 -2.05
N ILE A 37 -13.48 -1.70 -2.92
CA ILE A 37 -12.93 -1.53 -4.27
C ILE A 37 -11.48 -1.06 -4.16
N LYS A 38 -11.20 -0.07 -3.30
CA LYS A 38 -9.83 0.39 -3.05
C LYS A 38 -8.93 -0.72 -2.53
N THR A 39 -9.41 -1.59 -1.64
CA THR A 39 -8.64 -2.75 -1.16
C THR A 39 -8.21 -3.66 -2.30
N ILE A 40 -9.15 -4.05 -3.18
CA ILE A 40 -8.85 -4.92 -4.33
C ILE A 40 -7.87 -4.23 -5.29
N VAL A 41 -8.15 -2.98 -5.65
CA VAL A 41 -7.30 -2.24 -6.59
C VAL A 41 -5.90 -2.05 -6.02
N LEU A 42 -5.77 -1.73 -4.73
CA LEU A 42 -4.48 -1.58 -4.06
C LEU A 42 -3.69 -2.88 -4.03
N LEU A 43 -4.32 -4.04 -3.79
CA LEU A 43 -3.66 -5.34 -3.85
C LEU A 43 -2.96 -5.56 -5.20
N PHE A 44 -3.65 -5.31 -6.31
CA PHE A 44 -3.05 -5.46 -7.64
C PHE A 44 -2.08 -4.34 -7.99
N PHE A 45 -2.35 -3.13 -7.51
CA PHE A 45 -1.54 -1.95 -7.81
C PHE A 45 -0.17 -2.02 -7.14
N SER A 46 -0.11 -2.27 -5.83
CA SER A 46 1.17 -2.44 -5.14
C SER A 46 1.93 -3.67 -5.65
N ALA A 47 1.22 -4.74 -6.01
CA ALA A 47 1.83 -5.95 -6.54
C ALA A 47 2.46 -5.76 -7.92
N SER A 48 2.10 -4.70 -8.65
CA SER A 48 2.59 -4.44 -10.00
C SER A 48 3.95 -3.76 -10.08
N PHE A 49 4.44 -3.22 -8.97
CA PHE A 49 5.74 -2.55 -8.90
C PHE A 49 6.84 -3.54 -8.46
N ILE A 50 7.59 -3.23 -7.38
CA ILE A 50 8.71 -4.06 -6.89
C ILE A 50 8.31 -5.53 -6.74
N VAL A 51 7.12 -5.79 -6.22
CA VAL A 51 6.64 -7.16 -5.95
C VAL A 51 6.58 -7.98 -7.23
N TYR A 52 6.18 -7.37 -8.36
CA TYR A 52 6.20 -8.00 -9.67
C TYR A 52 7.64 -8.31 -10.10
N ASP A 53 8.54 -7.36 -9.90
CA ASP A 53 9.94 -7.50 -10.33
C ASP A 53 10.71 -8.52 -9.48
N ILE A 54 10.40 -8.63 -8.18
CA ILE A 54 10.90 -9.71 -7.31
C ILE A 54 10.39 -11.06 -7.80
N ARG A 55 9.07 -11.17 -8.05
CA ARG A 55 8.44 -12.43 -8.47
C ARG A 55 8.97 -12.96 -9.79
N HIS A 56 9.33 -12.08 -10.73
CA HIS A 56 9.83 -12.46 -12.05
C HIS A 56 11.36 -12.41 -12.16
N GLN A 57 12.09 -12.32 -11.03
CA GLN A 57 13.56 -12.22 -10.98
C GLN A 57 14.17 -11.01 -11.73
N ASN A 58 13.33 -10.06 -12.17
CA ASN A 58 13.77 -8.80 -12.77
C ASN A 58 14.37 -7.83 -11.73
N ALA A 59 14.28 -8.15 -10.43
CA ALA A 59 14.97 -7.42 -9.39
C ALA A 59 16.50 -7.37 -9.62
N GLU A 60 17.09 -8.41 -10.22
CA GLU A 60 18.51 -8.42 -10.61
C GLU A 60 18.81 -7.32 -11.64
N LEU A 61 17.93 -7.12 -12.63
CA LEU A 61 17.98 -6.02 -13.61
C LEU A 61 17.84 -4.62 -12.99
N LEU A 62 17.18 -4.51 -11.84
CA LEU A 62 17.11 -3.28 -11.05
C LEU A 62 18.37 -3.03 -10.22
N TYR A 63 19.08 -4.08 -9.78
CA TYR A 63 20.38 -3.95 -9.12
C TYR A 63 21.53 -3.64 -10.10
N PHE A 64 21.34 -3.87 -11.41
CA PHE A 64 22.24 -3.34 -12.43
C PHE A 64 22.14 -1.81 -12.55
N LEU A 65 21.07 -1.20 -12.07
CA LEU A 65 20.98 0.24 -11.83
C LEU A 65 21.51 0.54 -10.41
N PRO A 66 22.13 1.70 -10.16
CA PRO A 66 22.78 2.03 -8.88
C PRO A 66 21.76 2.40 -7.77
N PHE A 67 20.76 1.55 -7.57
CA PHE A 67 19.71 1.66 -6.57
C PHE A 67 19.93 0.64 -5.45
N SER A 68 19.87 1.11 -4.20
CA SER A 68 19.78 0.26 -3.02
C SER A 68 18.35 -0.25 -2.81
N ARG A 69 18.19 -1.38 -2.11
CA ARG A 69 16.88 -1.90 -1.67
C ARG A 69 16.14 -0.87 -0.82
N LYS A 70 16.87 -0.14 0.03
CA LYS A 70 16.33 1.00 0.80
C LYS A 70 15.68 2.03 -0.12
N GLU A 71 16.43 2.51 -1.12
CA GLU A 71 15.93 3.49 -2.08
C GLU A 71 14.71 2.95 -2.84
N LEU A 72 14.76 1.71 -3.34
CA LEU A 72 13.64 1.10 -4.06
C LEU A 72 12.37 1.02 -3.20
N PHE A 73 12.49 0.58 -1.95
CA PHE A 73 11.36 0.51 -1.02
C PHE A 73 10.70 1.88 -0.85
N PHE A 74 11.49 2.91 -0.53
CA PHE A 74 10.97 4.25 -0.29
C PHE A 74 10.43 4.91 -1.56
N TYR A 75 11.09 4.75 -2.71
CA TYR A 75 10.62 5.31 -3.97
C TYR A 75 9.24 4.77 -4.34
N ASN A 76 9.01 3.46 -4.15
CA ASN A 76 7.70 2.87 -4.40
C ASN A 76 6.65 3.30 -3.39
N LEU A 77 6.99 3.31 -2.10
CA LEU A 77 6.06 3.73 -1.08
C LEU A 77 5.64 5.20 -1.30
N ILE A 78 6.58 6.08 -1.62
CA ILE A 78 6.30 7.50 -1.92
C ILE A 78 5.45 7.62 -3.18
N PHE A 79 5.84 6.96 -4.27
CA PHE A 79 5.10 7.02 -5.53
C PHE A 79 3.65 6.52 -5.39
N LEU A 80 3.46 5.36 -4.76
CA LEU A 80 2.13 4.81 -4.48
C LEU A 80 1.33 5.74 -3.55
N SER A 81 1.96 6.30 -2.52
CA SER A 81 1.29 7.22 -1.59
C SER A 81 0.81 8.48 -2.31
N LEU A 82 1.62 9.06 -3.22
CA LEU A 82 1.23 10.22 -4.01
C LEU A 82 0.02 9.92 -4.89
N ILE A 83 0.01 8.76 -5.57
CA ILE A 83 -1.14 8.35 -6.41
C ILE A 83 -2.38 8.14 -5.56
N VAL A 84 -2.26 7.47 -4.40
CA VAL A 84 -3.40 7.23 -3.50
C VAL A 84 -3.94 8.52 -2.91
N ILE A 85 -3.07 9.47 -2.55
CA ILE A 85 -3.49 10.80 -2.06
C ILE A 85 -4.19 11.57 -3.17
N ALA A 86 -3.63 11.61 -4.38
CA ALA A 86 -4.22 12.32 -5.51
C ALA A 86 -5.60 11.76 -5.88
N THR A 87 -5.69 10.44 -6.09
CA THR A 87 -6.96 9.76 -6.43
C THR A 87 -7.99 9.88 -5.31
N SER A 88 -7.58 9.74 -4.05
CA SER A 88 -8.50 9.88 -2.91
C SER A 88 -8.98 11.32 -2.73
N SER A 89 -8.13 12.32 -2.97
CA SER A 89 -8.53 13.73 -2.94
C SER A 89 -9.53 14.05 -4.04
N ILE A 90 -9.30 13.56 -5.26
CA ILE A 90 -10.25 13.69 -6.37
C ILE A 90 -11.58 13.03 -6.01
N SER A 91 -11.55 11.79 -5.51
CA SER A 91 -12.78 11.08 -5.08
C SER A 91 -13.54 11.84 -4.00
N ALA A 92 -12.84 12.46 -3.05
CA ALA A 92 -13.43 13.20 -1.94
C ALA A 92 -14.05 14.55 -2.35
N ILE A 93 -13.66 15.13 -3.49
CA ILE A 93 -14.29 16.36 -4.02
C ILE A 93 -15.74 16.09 -4.44
N PHE A 94 -15.99 14.91 -5.03
CA PHE A 94 -17.32 14.53 -5.50
C PHE A 94 -18.29 14.14 -4.38
N VAL A 95 -17.78 13.92 -3.17
CA VAL A 95 -18.60 13.64 -1.99
C VAL A 95 -18.88 14.97 -1.28
N GLY A 96 -20.16 15.36 -1.21
CA GLY A 96 -20.63 16.62 -0.59
C GLY A 96 -20.55 16.63 0.94
N ILE A 97 -19.37 16.36 1.51
CA ILE A 97 -19.11 16.22 2.95
C ILE A 97 -18.15 17.28 3.47
N THR A 98 -18.04 17.35 4.81
CA THR A 98 -17.15 18.30 5.49
C THR A 98 -15.68 18.07 5.14
N LEU A 99 -14.84 19.11 5.29
CA LEU A 99 -13.40 19.01 5.03
C LEU A 99 -12.71 17.95 5.91
N ILE A 100 -13.17 17.80 7.15
CA ILE A 100 -12.66 16.78 8.08
C ILE A 100 -12.95 15.38 7.55
N ASP A 101 -14.14 15.12 7.03
CA ASP A 101 -14.49 13.81 6.48
C ASP A 101 -13.76 13.52 5.16
N LYS A 102 -13.45 14.56 4.36
CA LYS A 102 -12.57 14.41 3.19
C LYS A 102 -11.16 13.95 3.57
N LEU A 103 -10.59 14.54 4.63
CA LEU A 103 -9.29 14.10 5.15
C LEU A 103 -9.33 12.67 5.69
N LYS A 104 -10.45 12.24 6.29
CA LYS A 104 -10.63 10.84 6.71
C LYS A 104 -10.55 9.89 5.53
N ILE A 105 -11.18 10.18 4.39
CA ILE A 105 -11.11 9.32 3.19
C ILE A 105 -9.67 9.11 2.71
N ILE A 106 -8.87 10.18 2.72
CA ILE A 106 -7.45 10.12 2.36
C ILE A 106 -6.70 9.22 3.34
N LEU A 107 -6.89 9.45 4.65
CA LEU A 107 -6.24 8.65 5.69
C LEU A 107 -6.64 7.17 5.60
N GLN A 108 -7.92 6.85 5.40
CA GLN A 108 -8.42 5.49 5.22
C GLN A 108 -7.74 4.76 4.05
N SER A 109 -7.48 5.50 2.97
CA SER A 109 -6.83 4.95 1.78
C SER A 109 -5.32 4.74 2.00
N LEU A 110 -4.67 5.61 2.78
CA LEU A 110 -3.27 5.43 3.20
C LEU A 110 -3.09 4.26 4.16
N ILE A 111 -4.02 4.07 5.11
CA ILE A 111 -4.06 2.91 6.01
C ILE A 111 -4.05 1.61 5.19
N LEU A 112 -4.95 1.51 4.21
CA LEU A 112 -4.99 0.36 3.30
C LEU A 112 -3.68 0.18 2.53
N LEU A 113 -3.13 1.27 1.96
CA LEU A 113 -1.89 1.20 1.21
C LEU A 113 -0.74 0.67 2.07
N PHE A 114 -0.53 1.22 3.27
CA PHE A 114 0.58 0.84 4.15
C PHE A 114 0.48 -0.62 4.58
N ALA A 115 -0.71 -1.09 4.94
CA ALA A 115 -0.93 -2.49 5.28
C ALA A 115 -0.67 -3.42 4.09
N ILE A 116 -1.31 -3.15 2.94
CA ILE A 116 -1.22 -4.01 1.75
C ILE A 116 0.21 -4.04 1.19
N PHE A 117 0.83 -2.88 0.99
CA PHE A 117 2.20 -2.78 0.51
C PHE A 117 3.16 -3.45 1.51
N GLY A 118 2.99 -3.18 2.81
CA GLY A 118 3.79 -3.80 3.87
C GLY A 118 3.74 -5.32 3.83
N LEU A 119 2.54 -5.90 3.78
CA LEU A 119 2.34 -7.35 3.69
C LEU A 119 3.03 -7.94 2.45
N GLN A 120 2.83 -7.32 1.29
CA GLN A 120 3.42 -7.80 0.04
C GLN A 120 4.94 -7.77 0.10
N MET A 121 5.53 -6.70 0.65
CA MET A 121 6.97 -6.59 0.81
C MET A 121 7.51 -7.58 1.85
N THR A 122 6.79 -7.83 2.95
CA THR A 122 7.15 -8.86 3.93
C THR A 122 7.23 -10.22 3.25
N PHE A 123 6.15 -10.68 2.62
CA PHE A 123 6.13 -11.99 1.97
C PHE A 123 7.14 -12.10 0.83
N SER A 124 7.31 -11.05 0.02
CA SER A 124 8.32 -11.04 -1.05
C SER A 124 9.75 -11.13 -0.49
N GLY A 125 10.04 -10.51 0.67
CA GLY A 125 11.32 -10.65 1.37
C GLY A 125 11.55 -12.02 2.02
N PHE A 126 10.49 -12.83 2.17
CA PHE A 126 10.57 -14.24 2.55
C PHE A 126 10.56 -15.20 1.35
N GLU A 127 10.74 -14.69 0.12
CA GLU A 127 10.70 -15.48 -1.12
C GLU A 127 9.35 -16.19 -1.35
N MET A 128 8.29 -15.67 -0.73
CA MET A 128 6.91 -16.12 -0.89
C MET A 128 6.18 -15.24 -1.90
N ASP A 129 5.12 -15.75 -2.54
CA ASP A 129 4.31 -14.94 -3.46
C ASP A 129 3.56 -13.84 -2.69
N GLY A 130 4.10 -12.62 -2.77
CA GLY A 130 3.57 -11.47 -2.03
C GLY A 130 2.12 -11.15 -2.34
N LEU A 131 1.67 -11.33 -3.59
CA LEU A 131 0.27 -11.10 -3.98
C LEU A 131 -0.64 -12.14 -3.30
N VAL A 132 -0.34 -13.43 -3.48
CA VAL A 132 -1.21 -14.51 -2.99
C VAL A 132 -1.35 -14.45 -1.47
N TRP A 133 -0.23 -14.30 -0.76
CA TRP A 133 -0.25 -14.24 0.70
C TRP A 133 -0.86 -12.95 1.24
N SER A 134 -0.65 -11.80 0.59
CA SER A 134 -1.34 -10.56 0.99
C SER A 134 -2.86 -10.65 0.80
N VAL A 135 -3.35 -11.29 -0.27
CA VAL A 135 -4.79 -11.54 -0.47
C VAL A 135 -5.36 -12.37 0.69
N LEU A 136 -4.68 -13.45 1.09
CA LEU A 136 -5.12 -14.28 2.21
C LEU A 136 -5.21 -13.48 3.51
N ILE A 137 -4.19 -12.67 3.83
CA ILE A 137 -4.19 -11.86 5.05
C ILE A 137 -5.27 -10.77 5.00
N VAL A 138 -5.50 -10.14 3.85
CA VAL A 138 -6.59 -9.16 3.68
C VAL A 138 -7.95 -9.80 3.94
N LEU A 139 -8.18 -11.02 3.44
CA LEU A 139 -9.42 -11.75 3.70
C LEU A 139 -9.59 -12.08 5.19
N LEU A 140 -8.50 -12.51 5.85
CA LEU A 140 -8.53 -12.76 7.30
C LEU A 140 -8.79 -11.48 8.10
N ASP A 141 -8.13 -10.36 7.77
CA ASP A 141 -8.37 -9.06 8.41
C ASP A 141 -9.83 -8.61 8.23
N MET A 142 -10.42 -8.86 7.05
CA MET A 142 -11.83 -8.57 6.81
C MET A 142 -12.75 -9.46 7.65
N ILE A 143 -12.51 -10.77 7.72
CA ILE A 143 -13.33 -11.68 8.51
C ILE A 143 -13.22 -11.32 10.01
N PHE A 144 -12.00 -11.29 10.56
CA PHE A 144 -11.78 -11.01 11.97
C PHE A 144 -12.10 -9.57 12.34
N GLY A 145 -11.88 -8.63 11.43
CA GLY A 145 -12.21 -7.23 11.60
C GLY A 145 -13.71 -7.06 11.79
N TYR A 146 -14.54 -7.67 10.93
CA TYR A 146 -15.99 -7.48 10.91
C TYR A 146 -16.79 -8.34 11.90
N ILE A 147 -16.18 -9.37 12.51
CA ILE A 147 -16.81 -10.11 13.62
C ILE A 147 -17.03 -9.16 14.81
N GLY A 148 -18.24 -9.14 15.36
CA GLY A 148 -18.59 -8.29 16.52
C GLY A 148 -18.65 -6.79 16.22
N SER A 149 -18.48 -5.97 17.25
CA SER A 149 -18.65 -4.51 17.22
C SER A 149 -17.36 -3.77 17.61
N PRO A 150 -17.05 -2.62 17.00
CA PRO A 150 -15.93 -1.76 17.41
C PRO A 150 -16.28 -0.88 18.61
N ASN A 151 -17.55 -0.81 19.00
CA ASN A 151 -17.99 -0.04 20.16
C ASN A 151 -17.55 -0.75 21.45
N ILE A 152 -16.71 -0.07 22.24
CA ILE A 152 -16.16 -0.53 23.52
C ILE A 152 -17.26 -0.88 24.53
N ASN A 153 -18.42 -0.21 24.44
CA ASN A 153 -19.54 -0.43 25.35
C ASN A 153 -20.49 -1.55 24.90
N SER A 154 -20.20 -2.24 23.78
CA SER A 154 -21.02 -3.33 23.27
C SER A 154 -20.69 -4.64 23.97
N THR A 155 -21.70 -5.48 24.20
CA THR A 155 -21.52 -6.85 24.70
C THR A 155 -20.76 -7.76 23.72
N LEU A 156 -20.71 -7.37 22.44
CA LEU A 156 -19.99 -8.04 21.37
C LEU A 156 -18.74 -7.25 20.95
N PHE A 157 -18.10 -6.53 21.88
CA PHE A 157 -16.91 -5.74 21.59
C PHE A 157 -15.77 -6.62 21.06
N ASN A 158 -15.26 -6.27 19.89
CA ASN A 158 -14.11 -6.91 19.27
C ASN A 158 -12.93 -5.91 19.24
N PRO A 159 -11.89 -6.09 20.08
CA PRO A 159 -10.75 -5.16 20.09
C PRO A 159 -9.96 -5.15 18.78
N TYR A 160 -9.93 -6.25 18.04
CA TYR A 160 -9.23 -6.33 16.75
C TYR A 160 -9.85 -5.40 15.70
N SER A 161 -11.17 -5.20 15.76
CA SER A 161 -11.88 -4.28 14.86
C SER A 161 -11.38 -2.82 14.94
N LEU A 162 -10.71 -2.43 16.04
CA LEU A 162 -10.13 -1.10 16.22
C LEU A 162 -8.83 -0.91 15.42
N ILE A 163 -8.03 -1.96 15.25
CA ILE A 163 -6.74 -1.93 14.54
C ILE A 163 -6.83 -2.47 13.11
N SER A 164 -7.88 -3.22 12.77
CA SER A 164 -8.09 -3.81 11.44
C SER A 164 -7.98 -2.76 10.34
N PHE A 165 -7.10 -3.01 9.37
CA PHE A 165 -6.86 -2.07 8.28
C PHE A 165 -7.96 -2.10 7.21
N THR A 166 -8.83 -3.12 7.18
CA THR A 166 -10.01 -3.18 6.31
C THR A 166 -11.25 -2.57 6.95
N ARG A 167 -11.55 -2.87 8.23
CA ARG A 167 -12.73 -2.32 8.94
C ARG A 167 -12.49 -0.92 9.48
N GLN A 168 -11.27 -0.63 9.93
CA GLN A 168 -10.82 0.66 10.42
C GLN A 168 -11.72 1.27 11.52
N GLY A 169 -12.08 0.46 12.52
CA GLY A 169 -12.99 0.89 13.60
C GLY A 169 -12.45 2.08 14.41
N ASN A 170 -11.13 2.19 14.54
CA ASN A 170 -10.47 3.40 15.01
C ASN A 170 -9.35 3.78 14.03
N LEU A 171 -9.51 4.91 13.36
CA LEU A 171 -8.58 5.36 12.31
C LEU A 171 -7.13 5.51 12.81
N VAL A 172 -6.93 6.02 14.01
CA VAL A 172 -5.59 6.26 14.56
C VAL A 172 -4.90 4.92 14.86
N LEU A 173 -5.60 4.01 15.54
CA LEU A 173 -5.08 2.70 15.86
C LEU A 173 -4.80 1.86 14.60
N SER A 174 -5.70 1.93 13.62
CA SER A 174 -5.53 1.26 12.32
C SER A 174 -4.35 1.82 11.54
N PHE A 175 -4.09 3.14 11.63
CA PHE A 175 -2.93 3.77 11.02
C PHE A 175 -1.62 3.34 11.68
N ILE A 176 -1.58 3.29 13.01
CA ILE A 176 -0.41 2.80 13.76
C ILE A 176 -0.12 1.34 13.36
N TYR A 177 -1.15 0.48 13.37
CA TYR A 177 -1.00 -0.92 13.01
C TYR A 177 -0.53 -1.11 11.56
N SER A 178 -1.10 -0.37 10.61
CA SER A 178 -0.70 -0.44 9.19
C SER A 178 0.72 0.06 8.96
N SER A 179 1.16 1.07 9.73
CA SER A 179 2.54 1.56 9.70
C SER A 179 3.52 0.52 10.24
N LEU A 180 3.15 -0.22 11.30
CA LEU A 180 3.95 -1.34 11.81
C LEU A 180 4.07 -2.47 10.78
N ILE A 181 2.98 -2.81 10.09
CA ILE A 181 3.02 -3.78 8.98
C ILE A 181 3.96 -3.30 7.86
N SER A 182 3.88 -2.03 7.47
CA SER A 182 4.80 -1.45 6.49
C SER A 182 6.25 -1.49 6.95
N PHE A 183 6.51 -1.26 8.23
CA PHE A 183 7.85 -1.37 8.82
C PHE A 183 8.38 -2.81 8.80
N LEU A 184 7.52 -3.81 9.06
CA LEU A 184 7.89 -5.22 8.89
C LEU A 184 8.23 -5.55 7.43
N GLY A 185 7.52 -4.94 6.48
CA GLY A 185 7.83 -5.01 5.05
C GLY A 185 9.23 -4.46 4.73
N TYR A 186 9.55 -3.28 5.27
CA TYR A 186 10.89 -2.69 5.14
C TYR A 186 11.97 -3.60 5.71
N TRP A 187 11.79 -4.07 6.95
CA TRP A 187 12.76 -4.93 7.64
C TRP A 187 13.02 -6.23 6.87
N SER A 188 11.95 -6.89 6.39
CA SER A 188 12.07 -8.14 5.65
C SER A 188 12.73 -7.98 4.28
N TYR A 189 12.51 -6.85 3.59
CA TYR A 189 13.04 -6.64 2.25
C TYR A 189 14.49 -6.12 2.27
N VAL A 190 14.77 -5.17 3.17
CA VAL A 190 16.05 -4.45 3.23
C VAL A 190 17.05 -5.16 4.14
N ILE A 191 16.69 -5.33 5.41
CA ILE A 191 17.64 -5.75 6.46
C ILE A 191 17.98 -7.23 6.29
N LYS A 192 16.95 -8.08 6.14
CA LYS A 192 17.18 -9.49 5.80
C LYS A 192 17.82 -9.66 4.42
N GLY A 193 17.62 -8.68 3.54
CA GLY A 193 18.23 -8.59 2.23
C GLY A 193 19.73 -8.33 2.20
N GLY A 194 20.35 -8.10 3.36
CA GLY A 194 21.79 -7.87 3.50
C GLY A 194 22.23 -6.41 3.35
N GLU A 195 21.29 -5.46 3.25
CA GLU A 195 21.60 -4.02 3.29
C GLU A 195 21.48 -3.48 4.72
N ASN A 196 22.62 -3.12 5.32
CA ASN A 196 22.70 -2.49 6.64
C ASN A 196 22.49 -0.98 6.59
#